data_AF-A0A424H7Y0-F1
#
_entry.id   AF-A0A424H7Y0-F1
#
_cell.length_a   1.000
_cell.length_b   1.000
_cell.length_c   1.000
_cell.angle_alpha   90.00
_cell.angle_beta   90.00
_cell.angle_gamma   90.00
#
_symmetry.space_group_name_H-M   'P 1'
#
loop_
_entity.id
_entity.type
_entity.pdbx_description
1 polymer ?
#
loop_
_entity_poly.entity_id
_entity_poly.type
_entity_poly.pdbx_seq_one_letter_code
_entity_poly.pdbx_strand_id
1 'polypeptide(L)' 'MKFFNFDFNKLKNFLSKLTEVLLLFVAAALLLGVLFGPDSAFIGGGYQNFAKILTDLGQDGVIALVSIAIIFAILKK' A
#
# COMPACT_ATOMS: atom_id res chain seq x y z
N MET A 1 -2.98 34.18 -23.55
CA MET A 1 -3.52 32.83 -23.29
C MET A 1 -3.65 32.67 -21.79
N LYS A 2 -4.82 32.29 -21.25
CA LYS A 2 -4.96 31.96 -19.83
C LYS A 2 -4.22 30.65 -19.60
N PHE A 3 -3.00 30.74 -19.10
CA PHE A 3 -2.18 29.60 -18.72
C PHE A 3 -2.93 28.79 -17.67
N PHE A 4 -2.93 27.46 -17.83
CA PHE A 4 -3.64 26.49 -17.01
C PHE A 4 -3.65 26.89 -15.53
N ASN A 5 -4.84 27.16 -14.99
CA ASN A 5 -5.00 27.39 -13.56
C ASN A 5 -4.93 26.02 -12.86
N PHE A 6 -3.70 25.55 -12.63
CA PHE A 6 -3.42 24.26 -12.03
C PHE A 6 -3.81 24.30 -10.56
N ASP A 7 -4.93 23.65 -10.25
CA ASP A 7 -5.45 23.55 -8.90
C ASP A 7 -4.83 22.33 -8.21
N PHE A 8 -3.81 22.58 -7.39
CA PHE A 8 -3.11 21.56 -6.63
C PHE A 8 -4.06 20.76 -5.72
N ASN A 9 -5.10 21.39 -5.17
CA ASN A 9 -6.07 20.70 -4.31
C ASN A 9 -6.91 19.72 -5.10
N LYS A 10 -7.32 20.08 -6.33
CA LYS A 10 -8.03 19.15 -7.22
C LYS A 10 -7.15 17.97 -7.63
N LEU A 11 -5.88 18.21 -7.97
CA LEU A 11 -4.96 17.11 -8.28
C LEU A 11 -4.75 16.20 -7.08
N LYS A 12 -4.49 16.76 -5.89
CA LYS A 12 -4.32 16.00 -4.66
C LYS A 12 -5.55 15.14 -4.36
N ASN A 13 -6.75 15.70 -4.48
CA ASN A 13 -7.99 14.97 -4.28
C ASN A 13 -8.19 13.84 -5.31
N PHE A 14 -7.85 14.09 -6.57
CA PHE A 14 -7.89 13.05 -7.61
C PHE A 14 -6.92 11.90 -7.29
N LEU A 15 -5.67 12.22 -6.97
CA LEU A 15 -4.65 11.21 -6.63
C LEU A 15 -5.03 10.43 -5.37
N SER A 16 -5.62 11.08 -4.37
CA SER A 16 -6.14 10.40 -3.16
C SER A 16 -7.19 9.37 -3.52
N LYS A 17 -8.23 9.76 -4.26
CA LYS A 17 -9.32 8.85 -4.67
C LYS A 17 -8.82 7.74 -5.57
N LEU A 18 -7.91 8.04 -6.50
CA LEU A 18 -7.28 7.03 -7.33
C LEU A 18 -6.52 6.02 -6.47
N THR A 19 -5.76 6.50 -5.48
CA THR A 19 -5.01 5.65 -4.56
C THR A 19 -5.95 4.76 -3.74
N GLU A 20 -7.07 5.27 -3.25
CA GLU A 20 -8.09 4.47 -2.54
C GLU A 20 -8.57 3.27 -3.38
N VAL A 21 -8.84 3.48 -4.67
CA VAL A 21 -9.26 2.41 -5.59
C VAL A 21 -8.11 1.43 -5.87
N LEU A 22 -6.90 1.94 -6.10
CA LEU A 22 -5.73 1.10 -6.34
C LEU A 22 -5.36 0.25 -5.12
N LEU A 23 -5.55 0.76 -3.90
CA LEU A 23 -5.33 0.01 -2.66
C LEU A 23 -6.27 -1.20 -2.56
N LEU A 24 -7.54 -1.07 -2.96
CA LEU A 24 -8.46 -2.21 -3.03
C LEU A 24 -7.97 -3.27 -4.01
N PHE A 25 -7.45 -2.84 -5.16
CA PHE A 25 -6.86 -3.73 -6.16
C PHE A 25 -5.62 -4.46 -5.62
N VAL A 26 -4.73 -3.74 -4.94
CA VAL A 26 -3.55 -4.34 -4.30
C VAL A 26 -3.97 -5.35 -3.25
N ALA A 27 -4.94 -5.02 -2.39
CA ALA A 27 -5.45 -5.94 -1.37
C ALA A 27 -6.01 -7.23 -2.00
N ALA A 28 -6.83 -7.11 -3.05
CA ALA A 28 -7.36 -8.27 -3.76
C ALA A 28 -6.24 -9.12 -4.38
N ALA A 29 -5.25 -8.50 -5.02
CA ALA A 29 -4.10 -9.21 -5.60
C ALA A 29 -3.26 -9.95 -4.55
N LEU A 30 -3.03 -9.33 -3.38
CA LEU A 30 -2.33 -9.97 -2.28
C LEU A 30 -3.11 -11.18 -1.72
N LEU A 31 -4.43 -11.06 -1.55
CA LEU A 31 -5.28 -12.18 -1.11
C LEU A 31 -5.22 -13.34 -2.11
N LEU A 32 -5.33 -13.05 -3.40
CA LEU A 32 -5.16 -14.08 -4.44
C LEU A 32 -3.76 -14.71 -4.37
N GLY A 33 -2.72 -13.94 -4.06
CA GLY A 33 -1.34 -14.43 -3.93
C GLY A 33 -1.12 -15.35 -2.76
N VAL A 34 -1.77 -15.06 -1.65
CA VAL A 34 -1.77 -15.95 -0.48
C VAL A 34 -2.54 -17.23 -0.77
N LEU A 35 -3.68 -17.16 -1.47
CA LEU A 35 -4.55 -18.33 -1.70
C LEU A 35 -4.06 -19.25 -2.81
N PHE A 36 -3.57 -18.70 -3.91
CA PHE A 36 -3.23 -19.45 -5.13
C PHE A 36 -1.73 -19.55 -5.38
N GLY A 37 -0.91 -18.85 -4.59
CA GLY A 37 0.54 -18.83 -4.72
C GLY A 37 1.06 -17.86 -5.82
N PRO A 38 2.38 -17.63 -5.82
CA PRO A 38 3.03 -16.60 -6.66
C PRO A 38 2.98 -16.90 -8.17
N ASP A 39 2.79 -18.15 -8.56
CA ASP A 39 2.81 -18.56 -9.98
C ASP A 39 1.44 -18.43 -10.66
N SER A 40 0.43 -17.92 -9.95
CA SER A 40 -0.90 -17.76 -10.53
C SER A 40 -0.99 -16.53 -11.44
N ALA A 41 -1.74 -16.65 -12.54
CA ALA A 41 -1.76 -15.68 -13.65
C ALA A 41 -2.21 -14.26 -13.28
N PHE A 42 -2.81 -14.07 -12.11
CA PHE A 42 -3.29 -12.78 -11.63
C PHE A 42 -2.21 -11.96 -10.90
N ILE A 43 -1.01 -12.54 -10.73
CA ILE A 43 -0.07 -12.18 -9.68
C ILE A 43 1.26 -11.86 -10.33
N GLY A 44 1.29 -10.70 -10.99
CA GLY A 44 2.52 -10.17 -11.58
C GLY A 44 3.54 -9.74 -10.51
N GLY A 45 4.57 -9.00 -10.95
CA GLY A 45 5.66 -8.54 -10.07
C GLY A 45 5.24 -7.72 -8.83
N GLY A 46 4.01 -7.22 -8.78
CA GLY A 46 3.48 -6.49 -7.61
C GLY A 46 3.47 -7.33 -6.32
N TYR A 47 3.02 -8.59 -6.38
CA TYR A 47 3.05 -9.49 -5.21
C TYR A 47 4.48 -9.85 -4.83
N GLN A 48 5.34 -10.16 -5.81
CA GLN A 48 6.74 -10.52 -5.55
C GLN A 48 7.50 -9.39 -4.85
N ASN A 49 7.27 -8.13 -5.27
CA ASN A 49 7.83 -6.96 -4.59
C ASN A 49 7.37 -6.87 -3.13
N PHE A 50 6.08 -7.11 -2.88
CA PHE A 50 5.50 -7.04 -1.54
C PHE A 50 5.97 -8.19 -0.64
N ALA A 51 5.98 -9.42 -1.16
CA ALA A 51 6.47 -10.60 -0.47
C ALA A 51 7.95 -10.45 -0.11
N LYS A 52 8.77 -9.93 -1.04
CA LYS A 52 10.18 -9.62 -0.79
C LYS A 52 10.35 -8.60 0.33
N ILE A 53 9.60 -7.50 0.32
CA ILE A 53 9.64 -6.50 1.41
C ILE A 53 9.26 -7.16 2.75
N LEU A 54 8.24 -8.01 2.79
CA LEU A 54 7.88 -8.75 4.01
C LEU A 54 8.99 -9.68 4.48
N THR A 55 9.65 -10.38 3.56
CA THR A 55 10.79 -11.26 3.89
C THR A 55 11.99 -10.45 4.40
N ASP A 56 12.31 -9.33 3.73
CA ASP A 56 13.40 -8.43 4.12
C ASP A 56 13.13 -7.77 5.48
N LEU A 57 11.86 -7.51 5.79
CA LEU A 57 11.41 -7.03 7.09
C LEU A 57 11.50 -8.12 8.17
N GLY A 58 11.19 -9.37 7.83
CA GLY A 58 11.34 -10.51 8.75
C GLY A 58 10.69 -10.30 10.12
N GLN A 59 11.32 -10.85 11.16
CA GLN A 59 10.85 -10.73 12.55
C GLN A 59 10.93 -9.27 13.07
N ASP A 60 11.95 -8.53 12.63
CA ASP A 60 12.18 -7.15 13.05
C ASP A 60 11.12 -6.18 12.51
N GLY A 61 10.53 -6.48 11.35
CA GLY A 61 9.42 -5.72 10.79
C GLY A 61 8.16 -5.81 11.62
N VAL A 62 7.86 -6.98 12.19
CA VAL A 62 6.72 -7.13 13.11
C VAL A 62 6.95 -6.31 14.37
N ILE A 63 8.17 -6.35 14.92
CA ILE A 63 8.56 -5.54 16.10
C ILE A 63 8.44 -4.04 15.79
N ALA A 64 8.87 -3.60 14.61
CA ALA A 64 8.75 -2.21 14.17
C ALA A 64 7.27 -1.77 14.03
N LEU A 65 6.42 -2.61 13.41
CA LEU A 65 4.99 -2.32 13.26
C LEU A 65 4.28 -2.22 14.62
N VAL A 66 4.57 -3.15 15.54
CA VAL A 66 4.01 -3.12 16.90
C VAL A 66 4.49 -1.88 17.65
N SER A 67 5.77 -1.52 17.51
CA SER A 67 6.33 -0.31 18.13
C SER A 67 5.65 0.97 17.62
N ILE A 68 5.42 1.08 16.31
CA ILE A 68 4.68 2.19 15.69
C ILE A 68 3.24 2.23 16.22
N ALA A 69 2.56 1.07 16.32
CA ALA A 69 1.21 0.99 16.85
C ALA A 69 1.13 1.48 18.32
N ILE A 70 2.09 1.10 19.16
CA ILE A 70 2.20 1.57 20.55
C ILE A 70 2.43 3.09 20.60
N ILE A 71 3.35 3.61 19.78
CA ILE A 71 3.60 5.05 19.68
C ILE A 71 2.32 5.79 19.30
N PHE A 72 1.60 5.31 18.28
CA PHE A 72 0.31 5.91 17.90
C PHE A 72 -0.74 5.82 19.01
N ALA A 73 -0.83 4.70 19.72
CA ALA A 73 -1.77 4.53 20.83
C ALA A 73 -1.48 5.52 21.98
N ILE A 74 -0.20 5.79 22.27
CA ILE A 74 0.21 6.77 23.28
C ILE A 74 -0.02 8.20 22.78
N LEU A 75 0.28 8.50 21.51
CA LEU A 75 0.12 9.83 20.92
C LEU A 75 -1.33 10.23 20.68
N LYS A 76 -2.24 9.26 20.49
CA LYS A 76 -3.68 9.50 20.32
C LYS A 76 -4.40 9.76 21.66
N LYS A 77 -3.65 10.06 22.72
CA LYS A 77 -4.19 10.53 24.00
C LYS A 77 -4.87 11.88 23.85
#